data_AF-A0A482T7N5-F1
#
_entry.id   AF-A0A482T7N5-F1
#
_cell.length_a   1.000
_cell.length_b   1.000
_cell.length_c   1.000
_cell.angle_alpha   90.00
_cell.angle_beta   90.00
_cell.angle_gamma   90.00
#
_symmetry.space_group_name_H-M   'P 1'
#
loop_
_entity.id
_entity.type
_entity.pdbx_description
1 polymer ?
#
loop_
_entity_poly.entity_id
_entity_poly.type
_entity_poly.pdbx_seq_one_letter_code
_entity_poly.pdbx_strand_id
1 'polypeptide(L)'
;MNGGQRTRRRFIKGIAATALTVGISYPGTVTTQSRFDTVVNAIAAGADPDGSERIDNVLEGYIDDDTLIEFPAGRYRLGSLNVGPVRNLGLRAKPEARVLFEPATPASDQRSFITFEGIEDLLLNGLTFDFSRPGFGNTLRVIANGDFLAQDLRIRGQLPDQDRTTPHVGFRFDVRDPDSTGVVRDVSAPDGGHQGGNSVGIFVGKNHAGTLRFENCTVANFPNNGLYASAPGRSSRNYRGRDGVVHVKGGLYANNNIANVRLGSTGSSAYGVTVRVDSVPPYPSLEKLNVRGIRLRAQSGQFISDCDITITSDAGPGFGAIVYHPDHDSSTVRNTTIHVEKDEYNAVRAISGDSGGTGAPLTLQNVSVTGDAAGGAAVVIADRDRTVLRDCVIEQSGAGRDGVRFTSADECLITDSTIQVPGEPLSLINSSVRKVRLTV
;
A
#
# COMPACT_ATOMS: atom_id res chain seq x y z
N MET A 1 -31.29 -22.09 58.37
CA MET A 1 -32.47 -21.66 57.57
C MET A 1 -32.06 -20.45 56.75
N ASN A 2 -32.26 -20.54 55.42
CA ASN A 2 -32.29 -19.52 54.36
C ASN A 2 -31.13 -18.48 54.27
N GLY A 3 -30.47 -18.22 53.15
CA GLY A 3 -30.70 -18.59 51.75
C GLY A 3 -30.54 -17.36 50.85
N GLY A 4 -29.59 -17.42 49.88
CA GLY A 4 -29.51 -16.60 48.66
C GLY A 4 -28.73 -15.28 48.76
N GLN A 5 -28.12 -14.73 47.71
CA GLN A 5 -27.75 -15.19 46.38
C GLN A 5 -26.73 -14.17 45.81
N ARG A 6 -25.86 -14.62 44.88
CA ARG A 6 -24.79 -13.84 44.20
C ARG A 6 -25.31 -12.64 43.40
N THR A 7 -24.47 -11.62 43.23
CA THR A 7 -24.22 -11.02 41.89
C THR A 7 -22.88 -10.28 41.85
N ARG A 8 -22.09 -10.60 40.80
CA ARG A 8 -20.84 -9.97 40.39
C ARG A 8 -21.14 -8.66 39.65
N ARG A 9 -20.42 -7.58 39.94
CA ARG A 9 -20.07 -6.49 39.00
C ARG A 9 -18.87 -5.71 39.54
N ARG A 10 -17.67 -6.09 39.12
CA ARG A 10 -16.47 -5.24 39.20
C ARG A 10 -16.38 -4.47 37.88
N PHE A 11 -16.61 -3.16 37.92
CA PHE A 11 -16.34 -2.26 36.81
C PHE A 11 -14.82 -2.02 36.74
N ILE A 12 -14.26 -2.33 35.57
CA ILE A 12 -12.90 -2.01 35.16
C ILE A 12 -12.81 -0.49 35.00
N LYS A 13 -11.93 0.16 35.76
CA LYS A 13 -11.46 1.52 35.47
C LYS A 13 -10.49 1.42 34.29
N GLY A 14 -10.98 1.77 33.10
CA GLY A 14 -10.18 1.89 31.90
C GLY A 14 -9.21 3.06 32.02
N ILE A 15 -7.94 2.78 31.77
CA ILE A 15 -6.92 3.79 31.47
C ILE A 15 -7.17 4.19 30.01
N ALA A 16 -7.65 5.42 29.81
CA ALA A 16 -7.83 6.00 28.49
C ALA A 16 -6.45 6.25 27.87
N ALA A 17 -6.11 5.48 26.84
CA ALA A 17 -5.06 5.83 25.91
C ALA A 17 -5.54 7.05 25.11
N THR A 18 -4.94 8.20 25.37
CA THR A 18 -5.17 9.43 24.61
C THR A 18 -4.56 9.26 23.22
N ALA A 19 -5.33 8.67 22.29
CA ALA A 19 -5.07 8.81 20.87
C ALA A 19 -5.37 10.26 20.51
N LEU A 20 -4.33 11.07 20.34
CA LEU A 20 -4.43 12.36 19.67
C LEU A 20 -4.72 12.10 18.19
N THR A 21 -5.97 11.79 17.87
CA THR A 21 -6.52 12.03 16.54
C THR A 21 -6.59 13.53 16.37
N VAL A 22 -5.54 14.12 15.80
CA VAL A 22 -5.71 15.41 15.10
C VAL A 22 -6.52 15.10 13.85
N GLY A 23 -7.84 14.99 14.06
CA GLY A 23 -8.81 14.97 12.99
C GLY A 23 -8.83 16.35 12.39
N ILE A 24 -8.03 16.57 11.34
CA ILE A 24 -8.32 17.66 10.41
C ILE A 24 -9.62 17.24 9.71
N SER A 25 -10.72 17.79 10.21
CA SER A 25 -11.97 17.82 9.46
C SER A 25 -11.70 18.61 8.20
N TYR A 26 -11.65 17.95 7.04
CA TYR A 26 -11.96 18.64 5.80
C TYR A 26 -13.44 19.02 5.90
N PRO A 27 -13.80 20.32 5.91
CA PRO A 27 -15.19 20.71 5.82
C PRO A 27 -15.79 20.04 4.58
N GLY A 28 -16.95 19.40 4.78
CA GLY A 28 -17.65 18.70 3.72
C GLY A 28 -17.93 19.61 2.53
N THR A 29 -18.02 18.99 1.34
CA THR A 29 -18.67 19.54 0.14
C THR A 29 -18.49 21.05 -0.03
N VAL A 30 -17.25 21.50 -0.17
CA VAL A 30 -17.01 22.74 -0.91
C VAL A 30 -17.57 22.47 -2.30
N THR A 31 -18.61 23.19 -2.68
CA THR A 31 -19.06 23.24 -4.07
C THR A 31 -17.84 23.60 -4.90
N THR A 32 -17.27 22.62 -5.56
CA THR A 32 -16.07 22.65 -6.42
C THR A 32 -15.90 23.84 -7.35
N GLN A 33 -16.94 24.65 -7.59
CA GLN A 33 -16.84 25.94 -8.28
C GLN A 33 -16.18 27.04 -7.41
N SER A 34 -16.16 26.93 -6.08
CA SER A 34 -15.75 28.04 -5.21
C SER A 34 -14.24 28.17 -5.01
N ARG A 35 -13.42 27.22 -5.52
CA ARG A 35 -11.96 27.28 -5.38
C ARG A 35 -11.23 27.69 -6.65
N PHE A 36 -11.91 27.77 -7.80
CA PHE A 36 -11.29 28.07 -9.08
C PHE A 36 -11.89 29.34 -9.65
N ASP A 37 -11.05 30.18 -10.25
CA ASP A 37 -11.48 31.41 -10.91
C ASP A 37 -12.05 31.10 -12.30
N THR A 38 -11.49 30.09 -12.97
CA THR A 38 -11.90 29.67 -14.31
C THR A 38 -12.47 28.26 -14.28
N VAL A 39 -13.67 28.08 -14.84
CA VAL A 39 -14.29 26.76 -15.03
C VAL A 39 -14.58 26.53 -16.51
N VAL A 40 -13.92 25.53 -17.08
CA VAL A 40 -13.96 25.18 -18.50
C VAL A 40 -14.74 23.89 -18.67
N ASN A 41 -15.81 23.91 -19.48
CA ASN A 41 -16.45 22.69 -19.93
C ASN A 41 -15.70 22.16 -21.16
N ALA A 42 -15.09 20.98 -21.04
CA ALA A 42 -14.21 20.41 -22.07
C ALA A 42 -14.88 20.36 -23.46
N ILE A 43 -16.14 19.94 -23.57
CA ILE A 43 -16.84 19.86 -24.87
C ILE A 43 -17.11 21.26 -25.42
N ALA A 44 -17.55 22.20 -24.58
CA ALA A 44 -17.79 23.57 -25.02
C ALA A 44 -16.49 24.27 -25.46
N ALA A 45 -15.36 23.86 -24.89
CA ALA A 45 -14.01 24.26 -25.26
C ALA A 45 -13.47 23.57 -26.53
N GLY A 46 -14.22 22.63 -27.11
CA GLY A 46 -13.87 21.93 -28.36
C GLY A 46 -13.29 20.53 -28.20
N ALA A 47 -13.29 19.96 -26.99
CA ALA A 47 -12.86 18.57 -26.81
C ALA A 47 -13.89 17.60 -27.42
N ASP A 48 -13.42 16.71 -28.30
CA ASP A 48 -14.22 15.64 -28.88
C ASP A 48 -14.53 14.54 -27.83
N PRO A 49 -15.82 14.33 -27.48
CA PRO A 49 -16.21 13.30 -26.51
C PRO A 49 -16.39 11.90 -27.13
N ASP A 50 -16.29 11.75 -28.45
CA ASP A 50 -16.48 10.47 -29.14
C ASP A 50 -15.15 9.72 -29.36
N GLY A 51 -14.01 10.41 -29.22
CA GLY A 51 -12.67 9.85 -29.33
C GLY A 51 -12.18 9.70 -30.77
N SER A 52 -12.88 10.35 -31.71
CA SER A 52 -12.50 10.43 -33.12
C SER A 52 -11.29 11.34 -33.33
N GLU A 53 -11.19 12.42 -32.56
CA GLU A 53 -10.10 13.39 -32.57
C GLU A 53 -9.38 13.47 -31.22
N ARG A 54 -8.13 13.93 -31.28
CA ARG A 54 -7.30 14.14 -30.10
C ARG A 54 -7.67 15.44 -29.39
N ILE A 55 -7.72 15.40 -28.06
CA ILE A 55 -8.08 16.57 -27.24
C ILE A 55 -6.88 17.26 -26.58
N ASP A 56 -5.65 16.82 -26.86
CA ASP A 56 -4.41 17.36 -26.26
C ASP A 56 -4.34 18.88 -26.38
N ASN A 57 -4.52 19.41 -27.60
CA ASN A 57 -4.46 20.84 -27.88
C ASN A 57 -5.53 21.64 -27.11
N VAL A 58 -6.70 21.03 -26.88
CA VAL A 58 -7.76 21.66 -26.08
C VAL A 58 -7.31 21.75 -24.63
N LEU A 59 -6.78 20.68 -24.05
CA LEU A 59 -6.28 20.72 -22.68
C LEU A 59 -5.12 21.70 -22.52
N GLU A 60 -4.14 21.67 -23.42
CA GLU A 60 -2.99 22.59 -23.40
C GLU A 60 -3.41 24.07 -23.49
N GLY A 61 -4.51 24.37 -24.19
CA GLY A 61 -5.04 25.74 -24.30
C GLY A 61 -5.76 26.26 -23.05
N TYR A 62 -6.13 25.39 -22.11
CA TYR A 62 -6.89 25.76 -20.90
C TYR A 62 -6.20 25.33 -19.59
N ILE A 63 -5.04 24.69 -19.65
CA ILE A 63 -4.21 24.44 -18.47
C ILE A 63 -3.58 25.77 -18.07
N ASP A 64 -4.05 26.30 -16.96
CA ASP A 64 -3.53 27.52 -16.34
C ASP A 64 -3.78 27.47 -14.83
N ASP A 65 -3.27 28.46 -14.12
CA ASP A 65 -3.56 28.70 -12.72
C ASP A 65 -5.07 28.85 -12.47
N ASP A 66 -5.52 28.44 -11.28
CA ASP A 66 -6.90 28.62 -10.79
C ASP A 66 -7.99 28.13 -11.76
N THR A 67 -7.68 27.07 -12.52
CA THR A 67 -8.56 26.56 -13.58
C THR A 67 -9.06 25.16 -13.29
N LEU A 68 -10.37 24.95 -13.47
CA LEU A 68 -11.03 23.65 -13.48
C LEU A 68 -11.49 23.28 -14.88
N ILE A 69 -10.97 22.20 -15.43
CA ILE A 69 -11.48 21.57 -16.65
C ILE A 69 -12.46 20.45 -16.25
N GLU A 70 -13.73 20.67 -16.56
CA GLU A 70 -14.82 19.72 -16.34
C GLU A 70 -15.14 18.92 -17.59
N PHE A 71 -15.16 17.60 -17.45
CA PHE A 71 -15.46 16.66 -18.52
C PHE A 71 -16.90 16.14 -18.38
N PRO A 72 -17.80 16.46 -19.33
CA PRO A 72 -19.03 15.70 -19.52
C PRO A 72 -18.73 14.23 -19.87
N ALA A 73 -19.75 13.37 -19.84
CA ALA A 73 -19.58 11.96 -20.20
C ALA A 73 -19.04 11.82 -21.62
N GLY A 74 -18.08 10.92 -21.81
CA GLY A 74 -17.41 10.76 -23.11
C GLY A 74 -16.17 9.86 -23.05
N ARG A 75 -15.70 9.52 -24.24
CA ARG A 75 -14.44 8.85 -24.53
C ARG A 75 -13.52 9.87 -25.20
N TYR A 76 -12.55 10.36 -24.45
CA TYR A 76 -11.64 11.40 -24.88
C TYR A 76 -10.31 10.80 -25.29
N ARG A 77 -9.97 10.92 -26.57
CA ARG A 77 -8.68 10.44 -27.08
C ARG A 77 -7.60 11.48 -26.77
N LEU A 78 -6.57 11.06 -26.05
CA LEU A 78 -5.53 11.93 -25.51
C LEU A 78 -4.16 11.32 -25.77
N GLY A 79 -3.20 12.07 -26.29
CA GLY A 79 -1.80 11.64 -26.32
C GLY A 79 -1.07 11.92 -25.00
N SER A 80 0.26 12.05 -25.06
CA SER A 80 1.04 12.33 -23.86
C SER A 80 0.90 13.78 -23.43
N LEU A 81 0.54 14.03 -22.17
CA LEU A 81 0.40 15.36 -21.62
C LEU A 81 1.42 15.61 -20.50
N ASN A 82 2.13 16.73 -20.55
CA ASN A 82 2.98 17.22 -19.46
C ASN A 82 2.42 18.54 -18.95
N VAL A 83 2.18 18.61 -17.65
CA VAL A 83 1.45 19.69 -17.00
C VAL A 83 2.31 20.24 -15.87
N GLY A 84 2.45 21.57 -15.84
CA GLY A 84 3.07 22.30 -14.75
C GLY A 84 4.44 22.93 -15.07
N PRO A 85 4.95 23.79 -14.18
CA PRO A 85 4.33 24.17 -12.89
C PRO A 85 3.13 25.12 -13.07
N VAL A 86 2.01 24.82 -12.42
CA VAL A 86 0.81 25.67 -12.28
C VAL A 86 0.21 25.45 -10.90
N ARG A 87 -0.56 26.42 -10.39
CA ARG A 87 -1.25 26.34 -9.09
C ARG A 87 -2.75 26.13 -9.25
N ASN A 88 -3.34 25.38 -8.34
CA ASN A 88 -4.79 25.25 -8.20
C ASN A 88 -5.50 24.79 -9.50
N LEU A 89 -4.93 23.77 -10.16
CA LEU A 89 -5.49 23.15 -11.36
C LEU A 89 -6.45 22.01 -11.00
N GLY A 90 -7.51 21.82 -11.79
CA GLY A 90 -8.47 20.73 -11.65
C GLY A 90 -8.79 20.04 -12.98
N LEU A 91 -8.77 18.71 -12.99
CA LEU A 91 -9.37 17.89 -14.05
C LEU A 91 -10.41 16.98 -13.42
N ARG A 92 -11.67 17.10 -13.86
CA ARG A 92 -12.76 16.42 -13.17
C ARG A 92 -13.89 15.98 -14.10
N ALA A 93 -14.42 14.79 -13.87
CA ALA A 93 -15.71 14.40 -14.42
C ALA A 93 -16.86 15.18 -13.78
N LYS A 94 -17.81 15.65 -14.59
CA LYS A 94 -19.07 16.19 -14.08
C LYS A 94 -19.78 15.15 -13.18
N PRO A 95 -20.62 15.58 -12.23
CA PRO A 95 -21.39 14.65 -11.41
C PRO A 95 -22.10 13.60 -12.28
N GLU A 96 -21.97 12.32 -11.90
CA GLU A 96 -22.55 11.15 -12.59
C GLU A 96 -22.02 10.90 -14.01
N ALA A 97 -21.11 11.72 -14.53
CA ALA A 97 -20.53 11.55 -15.85
C ALA A 97 -19.49 10.43 -15.85
N ARG A 98 -19.59 9.53 -16.84
CA ARG A 98 -18.55 8.54 -17.12
C ARG A 98 -17.55 9.12 -18.11
N VAL A 99 -16.33 9.39 -17.63
CA VAL A 99 -15.24 9.94 -18.43
C VAL A 99 -14.16 8.88 -18.63
N LEU A 100 -13.85 8.59 -19.89
CA LEU A 100 -12.77 7.68 -20.27
C LEU A 100 -11.72 8.44 -21.07
N PHE A 101 -10.47 8.42 -20.63
CA PHE A 101 -9.33 8.83 -21.42
C PHE A 101 -8.72 7.63 -22.14
N GLU A 102 -8.64 7.71 -23.46
CA GLU A 102 -7.98 6.72 -24.30
C GLU A 102 -6.63 7.24 -24.79
N PRO A 103 -5.54 6.51 -24.52
CA PRO A 103 -4.24 6.86 -25.07
C PRO A 103 -4.25 6.85 -26.60
N ALA A 104 -3.87 7.97 -27.21
CA ALA A 104 -3.76 8.14 -28.65
C ALA A 104 -2.43 7.61 -29.20
N THR A 105 -1.42 7.50 -28.34
CA THR A 105 -0.04 7.12 -28.66
C THR A 105 0.28 5.76 -28.05
N PRO A 106 0.92 4.83 -28.79
CA PRO A 106 1.40 3.58 -28.25
C PRO A 106 2.32 3.80 -27.05
N ALA A 107 2.31 2.87 -26.10
CA ALA A 107 3.14 2.96 -24.91
C ALA A 107 4.62 3.02 -25.27
N SER A 108 5.06 2.30 -26.31
CA SER A 108 6.46 2.27 -26.80
C SER A 108 7.00 3.66 -27.16
N ASP A 109 6.12 4.57 -27.54
CA ASP A 109 6.49 5.86 -28.14
C ASP A 109 6.38 7.01 -27.12
N GLN A 110 6.07 6.71 -25.86
CA GLN A 110 5.93 7.70 -24.78
C GLN A 110 6.48 7.20 -23.44
N ARG A 111 6.94 8.12 -22.60
CA ARG A 111 7.50 7.81 -21.26
C ARG A 111 6.46 7.77 -20.15
N SER A 112 5.35 8.50 -20.32
CA SER A 112 4.25 8.67 -19.39
C SER A 112 3.02 9.07 -20.19
N PHE A 113 1.84 8.83 -19.63
CA PHE A 113 0.60 9.22 -20.29
C PHE A 113 0.25 10.65 -19.91
N ILE A 114 0.20 10.93 -18.61
CA ILE A 114 0.02 12.29 -18.09
C ILE A 114 1.01 12.48 -16.95
N THR A 115 1.77 13.58 -16.98
CA THR A 115 2.65 13.99 -15.89
C THR A 115 2.26 15.38 -15.41
N PHE A 116 1.85 15.46 -14.15
CA PHE A 116 1.75 16.68 -13.37
C PHE A 116 3.05 16.85 -12.58
N GLU A 117 3.89 17.81 -12.95
CA GLU A 117 5.16 18.07 -12.26
C GLU A 117 5.24 19.52 -11.77
N GLY A 118 5.63 19.68 -10.51
CA GLY A 118 5.75 21.00 -9.88
C GLY A 118 4.40 21.68 -9.64
N ILE A 119 3.31 20.93 -9.62
CA ILE A 119 1.96 21.45 -9.36
C ILE A 119 1.74 21.70 -7.87
N GLU A 120 0.99 22.74 -7.57
CA GLU A 120 0.44 23.06 -6.25
C GLU A 120 -1.10 23.03 -6.33
N ASP A 121 -1.78 22.50 -5.31
CA ASP A 121 -3.26 22.45 -5.20
C ASP A 121 -4.03 21.72 -6.33
N LEU A 122 -3.54 20.55 -6.76
CA LEU A 122 -4.16 19.75 -7.82
C LEU A 122 -5.46 19.04 -7.38
N LEU A 123 -6.49 19.04 -8.23
CA LEU A 123 -7.65 18.14 -8.14
C LEU A 123 -7.72 17.23 -9.37
N LEU A 124 -7.71 15.92 -9.15
CA LEU A 124 -8.11 14.91 -10.14
C LEU A 124 -9.31 14.17 -9.59
N ASN A 125 -10.43 14.13 -10.31
CA ASN A 125 -11.64 13.51 -9.79
C ASN A 125 -12.51 12.79 -10.84
N GLY A 126 -12.83 11.52 -10.63
CA GLY A 126 -13.82 10.78 -11.41
C GLY A 126 -13.37 10.37 -12.81
N LEU A 127 -12.07 10.12 -13.00
CA LEU A 127 -11.47 9.90 -14.32
C LEU A 127 -11.07 8.43 -14.51
N THR A 128 -11.54 7.80 -15.59
CA THR A 128 -11.09 6.47 -16.01
C THR A 128 -10.07 6.58 -17.13
N PHE A 129 -8.96 5.86 -17.03
CA PHE A 129 -7.94 5.71 -18.06
C PHE A 129 -8.10 4.32 -18.69
N ASP A 130 -8.53 4.27 -19.95
CA ASP A 130 -8.84 3.02 -20.66
C ASP A 130 -7.61 2.51 -21.42
N PHE A 131 -6.91 1.57 -20.79
CA PHE A 131 -5.74 0.87 -21.31
C PHE A 131 -6.10 -0.53 -21.82
N SER A 132 -7.36 -0.79 -22.14
CA SER A 132 -7.80 -2.10 -22.64
C SER A 132 -7.24 -2.46 -24.03
N ARG A 133 -6.75 -1.47 -24.78
CA ARG A 133 -6.10 -1.70 -26.08
C ARG A 133 -4.64 -2.20 -25.87
N PRO A 134 -4.27 -3.38 -26.40
CA PRO A 134 -2.90 -3.91 -26.26
C PRO A 134 -1.84 -2.93 -26.75
N GLY A 135 -0.78 -2.75 -25.95
CA GLY A 135 0.32 -1.84 -26.25
C GLY A 135 0.03 -0.36 -26.02
N PHE A 136 -1.15 0.01 -25.52
CA PHE A 136 -1.52 1.38 -25.17
C PHE A 136 -1.67 1.55 -23.66
N GLY A 137 -1.54 2.79 -23.20
CA GLY A 137 -1.46 3.13 -21.78
C GLY A 137 -0.05 3.50 -21.36
N ASN A 138 0.08 4.17 -20.22
CA ASN A 138 1.35 4.49 -19.58
C ASN A 138 1.10 5.06 -18.18
N THR A 139 2.13 5.54 -17.50
CA THR A 139 2.00 6.09 -16.14
C THR A 139 1.21 7.39 -16.08
N LEU A 140 0.29 7.51 -15.12
CA LEU A 140 -0.21 8.78 -14.59
C LEU A 140 0.68 9.22 -13.42
N ARG A 141 1.29 10.40 -13.52
CA ARG A 141 2.24 10.90 -12.52
C ARG A 141 1.75 12.19 -11.90
N VAL A 142 1.69 12.23 -10.58
CA VAL A 142 1.56 13.47 -9.79
C VAL A 142 2.83 13.62 -8.96
N ILE A 143 3.58 14.66 -9.29
CA ILE A 143 4.83 15.03 -8.65
C ILE A 143 4.66 16.47 -8.18
N ALA A 144 4.01 16.62 -7.03
CA ALA A 144 3.55 17.90 -6.51
C ALA A 144 4.62 18.62 -5.69
N ASN A 145 4.59 19.95 -5.75
CA ASN A 145 5.28 20.85 -4.81
C ASN A 145 4.31 21.42 -3.76
N GLY A 146 3.00 21.13 -3.86
CA GLY A 146 1.99 21.51 -2.89
C GLY A 146 1.00 20.37 -2.60
N ASP A 147 -0.16 20.73 -2.08
CA ASP A 147 -1.24 19.78 -1.81
C ASP A 147 -1.86 19.20 -3.09
N PHE A 148 -2.44 18.01 -2.98
CA PHE A 148 -3.30 17.49 -4.04
C PHE A 148 -4.39 16.55 -3.53
N LEU A 149 -5.48 16.44 -4.30
CA LEU A 149 -6.49 15.41 -4.19
C LEU A 149 -6.60 14.64 -5.51
N ALA A 150 -6.28 13.35 -5.49
CA ALA A 150 -6.54 12.39 -6.55
C ALA A 150 -7.63 11.42 -6.08
N GLN A 151 -8.86 11.61 -6.53
CA GLN A 151 -10.02 10.86 -6.06
C GLN A 151 -10.75 10.16 -7.22
N ASP A 152 -11.26 8.95 -6.98
CA ASP A 152 -12.09 8.22 -7.95
C ASP A 152 -11.41 8.13 -9.33
N LEU A 153 -10.15 7.65 -9.31
CA LEU A 153 -9.37 7.43 -10.52
C LEU A 153 -9.29 5.94 -10.80
N ARG A 154 -9.48 5.54 -12.07
CA ARG A 154 -9.44 4.13 -12.45
C ARG A 154 -8.54 3.87 -13.65
N ILE A 155 -7.66 2.88 -13.56
CA ILE A 155 -7.10 2.22 -14.74
C ILE A 155 -7.98 1.03 -15.09
N ARG A 156 -8.43 0.98 -16.35
CA ARG A 156 -9.14 -0.15 -16.95
C ARG A 156 -8.20 -0.82 -17.94
N GLY A 157 -8.03 -2.14 -17.86
CA GLY A 157 -7.08 -2.91 -18.66
C GLY A 157 -5.71 -3.05 -17.98
N GLN A 158 -4.96 -4.05 -18.46
CA GLN A 158 -3.60 -4.32 -17.97
C GLN A 158 -2.62 -3.26 -18.46
N LEU A 159 -1.58 -2.98 -17.67
CA LEU A 159 -0.50 -2.10 -18.12
C LEU A 159 0.28 -2.70 -19.30
N PRO A 160 0.69 -1.90 -20.29
CA PRO A 160 1.48 -2.37 -21.43
C PRO A 160 2.95 -2.61 -21.03
N ASP A 161 3.20 -3.73 -20.36
CA ASP A 161 4.48 -4.09 -19.75
C ASP A 161 5.17 -5.34 -20.32
N GLN A 162 4.60 -5.96 -21.36
CA GLN A 162 5.02 -7.26 -21.91
C GLN A 162 6.42 -7.30 -22.57
N ASP A 163 7.04 -6.16 -22.88
CA ASP A 163 8.35 -6.11 -23.54
C ASP A 163 9.35 -5.18 -22.82
N ARG A 164 9.13 -4.94 -21.52
CA ARG A 164 9.84 -3.89 -20.79
C ARG A 164 10.74 -4.46 -19.70
N THR A 165 12.05 -4.24 -19.88
CA THR A 165 13.08 -4.60 -18.90
C THR A 165 13.09 -3.70 -17.65
N THR A 166 12.41 -2.55 -17.69
CA THR A 166 12.29 -1.61 -16.57
C THR A 166 10.87 -1.60 -15.99
N PRO A 167 10.71 -1.41 -14.66
CA PRO A 167 9.39 -1.39 -14.05
C PRO A 167 8.51 -0.30 -14.64
N HIS A 168 7.38 -0.69 -15.23
CA HIS A 168 6.34 0.20 -15.70
C HIS A 168 5.40 0.54 -14.53
N VAL A 169 4.91 1.78 -14.43
CA VAL A 169 4.11 2.20 -13.27
C VAL A 169 2.70 2.58 -13.75
N GLY A 170 1.66 2.15 -13.04
CA GLY A 170 0.30 2.62 -13.28
C GLY A 170 0.12 4.05 -12.79
N PHE A 171 0.18 4.23 -11.48
CA PHE A 171 0.14 5.53 -10.83
C PHE A 171 1.43 5.86 -10.09
N ARG A 172 1.87 7.12 -10.17
CA ARG A 172 2.94 7.65 -9.35
C ARG A 172 2.47 8.88 -8.59
N PHE A 173 2.74 8.91 -7.29
CA PHE A 173 2.42 10.03 -6.42
C PHE A 173 3.64 10.42 -5.60
N ASP A 174 3.99 11.71 -5.63
CA ASP A 174 5.03 12.32 -4.81
C ASP A 174 4.51 13.68 -4.30
N VAL A 175 4.80 13.99 -3.05
CA VAL A 175 4.73 15.36 -2.50
C VAL A 175 6.15 15.76 -2.10
N ARG A 176 6.75 16.73 -2.80
CA ARG A 176 8.15 17.14 -2.61
C ARG A 176 8.33 18.18 -1.52
N ASP A 177 7.31 18.98 -1.25
CA ASP A 177 7.29 19.89 -0.11
C ASP A 177 7.00 19.12 1.19
N PRO A 178 7.87 19.18 2.21
CA PRO A 178 7.66 18.52 3.50
C PRO A 178 6.41 18.97 4.25
N ASP A 179 5.90 20.19 4.02
CA ASP A 179 4.75 20.73 4.74
C ASP A 179 3.41 20.44 4.05
N SER A 180 3.45 19.84 2.85
CA SER A 180 2.29 19.56 2.02
C SER A 180 1.78 18.11 2.14
N THR A 181 0.52 17.91 1.75
CA THR A 181 -0.22 16.63 1.80
C THR A 181 -0.86 16.28 0.46
N GLY A 182 -0.61 15.06 0.01
CA GLY A 182 -1.31 14.44 -1.11
C GLY A 182 -2.30 13.40 -0.62
N VAL A 183 -3.56 13.50 -1.05
CA VAL A 183 -4.61 12.52 -0.76
C VAL A 183 -4.93 11.75 -2.04
N VAL A 184 -4.82 10.43 -1.96
CA VAL A 184 -5.16 9.47 -3.01
C VAL A 184 -6.32 8.62 -2.49
N ARG A 185 -7.54 8.86 -2.97
CA ARG A 185 -8.75 8.24 -2.43
C ARG A 185 -9.51 7.48 -3.52
N ASP A 186 -10.00 6.29 -3.21
CA ASP A 186 -10.84 5.49 -4.12
C ASP A 186 -10.18 5.26 -5.50
N VAL A 187 -8.84 5.15 -5.52
CA VAL A 187 -8.08 4.87 -6.75
C VAL A 187 -8.02 3.37 -7.02
N SER A 188 -8.29 2.97 -8.26
CA SER A 188 -8.48 1.59 -8.65
C SER A 188 -7.62 1.18 -9.85
N ALA A 189 -6.89 0.08 -9.72
CA ALA A 189 -6.20 -0.62 -10.81
C ALA A 189 -6.29 -2.14 -10.56
N PRO A 190 -7.45 -2.77 -10.84
CA PRO A 190 -7.68 -4.17 -10.49
C PRO A 190 -7.14 -5.15 -11.54
N ASP A 191 -6.94 -4.68 -12.77
CA ASP A 191 -6.59 -5.55 -13.91
C ASP A 191 -5.09 -5.86 -13.96
N GLY A 192 -4.25 -5.01 -13.33
CA GLY A 192 -2.85 -5.31 -13.06
C GLY A 192 -1.90 -5.19 -14.26
N GLY A 193 -0.95 -6.11 -14.33
CA GLY A 193 0.02 -6.24 -15.43
C GLY A 193 0.03 -7.65 -15.99
N HIS A 194 0.93 -7.92 -16.93
CA HIS A 194 0.98 -9.21 -17.61
C HIS A 194 1.99 -10.18 -16.98
N GLN A 195 1.76 -11.47 -17.19
CA GLN A 195 2.78 -12.50 -16.98
C GLN A 195 4.02 -12.20 -17.84
N GLY A 196 5.22 -12.29 -17.27
CA GLY A 196 6.48 -11.85 -17.89
C GLY A 196 6.75 -10.34 -17.77
N GLY A 197 5.75 -9.56 -17.38
CA GLY A 197 5.88 -8.12 -17.14
C GLY A 197 6.56 -7.80 -15.81
N ASN A 198 6.80 -6.51 -15.55
CA ASN A 198 7.44 -6.03 -14.32
C ASN A 198 6.80 -4.75 -13.78
N SER A 199 5.53 -4.54 -14.10
CA SER A 199 4.81 -3.35 -13.69
C SER A 199 4.44 -3.29 -12.20
N VAL A 200 4.36 -2.06 -11.69
CA VAL A 200 3.97 -1.68 -10.32
C VAL A 200 2.65 -0.92 -10.40
N GLY A 201 1.71 -1.23 -9.50
CA GLY A 201 0.41 -0.56 -9.47
C GLY A 201 0.53 0.92 -9.10
N ILE A 202 1.05 1.18 -7.90
CA ILE A 202 1.29 2.51 -7.36
C ILE A 202 2.73 2.64 -6.87
N PHE A 203 3.43 3.66 -7.33
CA PHE A 203 4.79 3.97 -6.90
C PHE A 203 4.87 5.33 -6.20
N VAL A 204 5.48 5.34 -5.02
CA VAL A 204 5.93 6.58 -4.35
C VAL A 204 7.42 6.72 -4.59
N GLY A 205 7.84 7.85 -5.15
CA GLY A 205 9.21 8.11 -5.52
C GLY A 205 10.08 8.53 -4.34
N LYS A 206 11.39 8.34 -4.47
CA LYS A 206 12.36 8.62 -3.40
C LYS A 206 12.38 10.07 -2.91
N ASN A 207 11.93 11.01 -3.75
CA ASN A 207 11.96 12.43 -3.45
C ASN A 207 10.70 12.91 -2.70
N HIS A 208 9.74 12.03 -2.43
CA HIS A 208 8.61 12.36 -1.56
C HIS A 208 9.12 12.71 -0.15
N ALA A 209 8.77 13.90 0.32
CA ALA A 209 9.19 14.48 1.59
C ALA A 209 8.01 14.87 2.50
N GLY A 210 6.85 15.21 1.92
CA GLY A 210 5.64 15.56 2.67
C GLY A 210 4.87 14.34 3.18
N THR A 211 3.54 14.47 3.20
CA THR A 211 2.61 13.40 3.61
C THR A 211 1.82 12.86 2.43
N LEU A 212 1.73 11.53 2.29
CA LEU A 212 0.78 10.87 1.39
C LEU A 212 -0.25 10.04 2.16
N ARG A 213 -1.52 10.16 1.79
CA ARG A 213 -2.62 9.37 2.34
C ARG A 213 -3.32 8.59 1.23
N PHE A 214 -3.18 7.27 1.26
CA PHE A 214 -3.94 6.35 0.42
C PHE A 214 -5.18 5.88 1.17
N GLU A 215 -6.37 6.16 0.65
CA GLU A 215 -7.65 5.89 1.30
C GLU A 215 -8.51 5.02 0.38
N ASN A 216 -8.88 3.82 0.84
CA ASN A 216 -9.80 2.89 0.15
C ASN A 216 -9.42 2.55 -1.30
N CYS A 217 -8.13 2.46 -1.60
CA CYS A 217 -7.65 2.08 -2.94
C CYS A 217 -7.82 0.58 -3.22
N THR A 218 -7.97 0.21 -4.50
CA THR A 218 -8.02 -1.18 -4.95
C THR A 218 -6.91 -1.44 -5.97
N VAL A 219 -5.93 -2.27 -5.62
CA VAL A 219 -4.76 -2.54 -6.47
C VAL A 219 -4.51 -4.04 -6.54
N ALA A 220 -4.58 -4.62 -7.74
CA ALA A 220 -4.44 -6.06 -7.88
C ALA A 220 -3.69 -6.50 -9.14
N ASN A 221 -3.21 -7.74 -9.09
CA ASN A 221 -2.68 -8.49 -10.24
C ASN A 221 -1.43 -7.85 -10.88
N PHE A 222 -0.58 -7.17 -10.10
CA PHE A 222 0.67 -6.62 -10.62
C PHE A 222 1.84 -7.63 -10.51
N PRO A 223 2.69 -7.75 -11.56
CA PRO A 223 3.86 -8.62 -11.54
C PRO A 223 5.02 -8.10 -10.70
N ASN A 224 4.92 -6.85 -10.28
CA ASN A 224 5.70 -6.24 -9.22
C ASN A 224 4.72 -5.55 -8.26
N ASN A 225 5.22 -4.79 -7.29
CA ASN A 225 4.45 -4.33 -6.14
C ASN A 225 3.07 -3.73 -6.48
N GLY A 226 2.07 -4.03 -5.64
CA GLY A 226 0.79 -3.33 -5.66
C GLY A 226 0.99 -1.86 -5.28
N LEU A 227 1.30 -1.60 -4.00
CA LEU A 227 1.79 -0.31 -3.53
C LEU A 227 3.26 -0.39 -3.14
N TYR A 228 4.12 0.33 -3.88
CA TYR A 228 5.54 0.52 -3.57
C TYR A 228 5.74 1.90 -2.93
N ALA A 229 5.73 1.94 -1.60
CA ALA A 229 5.90 3.15 -0.79
C ALA A 229 7.10 3.09 0.16
N SER A 230 8.12 2.27 -0.16
CA SER A 230 9.37 2.22 0.62
C SER A 230 10.53 3.01 0.03
N ALA A 231 10.40 3.56 -1.18
CA ALA A 231 11.46 4.34 -1.80
C ALA A 231 11.88 5.58 -0.98
N PRO A 232 10.96 6.36 -0.37
CA PRO A 232 11.33 7.57 0.35
C PRO A 232 12.14 7.31 1.62
N GLY A 233 11.89 6.22 2.34
CA GLY A 233 12.63 5.91 3.56
C GLY A 233 13.99 5.24 3.35
N ARG A 234 14.33 4.80 2.13
CA ARG A 234 15.60 4.10 1.89
C ARG A 234 16.80 5.06 1.94
N SER A 235 17.87 4.60 2.59
CA SER A 235 19.18 5.27 2.58
C SER A 235 20.29 4.23 2.34
N SER A 236 21.14 4.47 1.35
CA SER A 236 22.36 3.72 1.05
C SER A 236 23.38 4.62 0.33
N ARG A 237 24.61 4.14 0.11
CA ARG A 237 25.73 4.94 -0.42
C ARG A 237 25.39 5.84 -1.62
N ASN A 238 24.57 5.36 -2.56
CA ASN A 238 24.20 6.08 -3.78
C ASN A 238 22.67 6.30 -3.90
N TYR A 239 21.95 6.17 -2.78
CA TYR A 239 20.50 6.30 -2.77
C TYR A 239 20.07 6.96 -1.46
N ARG A 240 19.53 8.17 -1.53
CA ARG A 240 18.96 8.86 -0.37
C ARG A 240 17.53 9.26 -0.70
N GLY A 241 16.59 8.63 -0.03
CA GLY A 241 15.21 9.07 -0.03
C GLY A 241 15.01 10.24 0.95
N ARG A 242 13.89 10.94 0.80
CA ARG A 242 13.54 12.16 1.56
C ARG A 242 12.65 11.89 2.77
N ASP A 243 12.36 10.62 3.05
CA ASP A 243 11.63 10.13 4.23
C ASP A 243 10.21 10.69 4.41
N GLY A 244 9.55 11.12 3.33
CA GLY A 244 8.15 11.55 3.38
C GLY A 244 7.22 10.42 3.82
N VAL A 245 6.32 10.73 4.74
CA VAL A 245 5.48 9.75 5.43
C VAL A 245 4.32 9.30 4.55
N VAL A 246 4.07 7.99 4.53
CA VAL A 246 2.96 7.38 3.80
C VAL A 246 2.01 6.68 4.74
N HIS A 247 0.73 7.05 4.69
CA HIS A 247 -0.36 6.42 5.41
C HIS A 247 -1.29 5.70 4.44
N VAL A 248 -1.60 4.45 4.72
CA VAL A 248 -2.56 3.63 3.97
C VAL A 248 -3.74 3.32 4.89
N LYS A 249 -4.95 3.67 4.47
CA LYS A 249 -6.19 3.48 5.23
C LYS A 249 -7.20 2.74 4.38
N GLY A 250 -7.59 1.55 4.81
CA GLY A 250 -8.55 0.73 4.09
C GLY A 250 -8.01 0.21 2.75
N GLY A 251 -8.93 -0.32 1.94
CA GLY A 251 -8.65 -0.77 0.58
C GLY A 251 -8.25 -2.24 0.47
N LEU A 252 -8.23 -2.71 -0.77
CA LEU A 252 -7.90 -4.07 -1.15
C LEU A 252 -6.61 -4.09 -1.97
N TYR A 253 -5.60 -4.82 -1.49
CA TYR A 253 -4.36 -5.06 -2.21
C TYR A 253 -4.20 -6.56 -2.43
N ALA A 254 -4.43 -7.02 -3.66
CA ALA A 254 -4.60 -8.45 -3.92
C ALA A 254 -3.71 -8.99 -5.03
N ASN A 255 -3.16 -10.19 -4.84
CA ASN A 255 -2.41 -10.93 -5.88
C ASN A 255 -1.37 -10.07 -6.59
N ASN A 256 -0.58 -9.32 -5.83
CA ASN A 256 0.57 -8.60 -6.36
C ASN A 256 1.86 -9.30 -5.95
N ASN A 257 2.73 -9.59 -6.92
CA ASN A 257 4.14 -9.78 -6.63
C ASN A 257 4.75 -8.40 -6.31
N ILE A 258 5.97 -8.17 -5.89
CA ILE A 258 6.69 -8.79 -4.78
C ILE A 258 6.00 -8.55 -3.41
N ALA A 259 5.16 -7.52 -3.28
CA ALA A 259 4.35 -7.28 -2.09
C ALA A 259 3.10 -6.48 -2.45
N ASN A 260 1.99 -6.80 -1.77
CA ASN A 260 0.72 -6.09 -1.91
C ASN A 260 0.82 -4.66 -1.38
N VAL A 261 1.39 -4.48 -0.18
CA VAL A 261 1.75 -3.18 0.38
C VAL A 261 3.20 -3.20 0.81
N ARG A 262 3.97 -2.15 0.46
CA ARG A 262 5.36 -2.00 0.87
C ARG A 262 5.63 -0.61 1.43
N LEU A 263 5.93 -0.50 2.71
CA LEU A 263 6.23 0.77 3.39
C LEU A 263 7.70 0.85 3.79
N GLY A 264 8.19 2.07 3.96
CA GLY A 264 9.53 2.21 4.51
C GLY A 264 10.00 3.56 5.03
N SER A 265 9.19 4.61 4.94
CA SER A 265 9.49 5.88 5.61
C SER A 265 9.25 5.80 7.11
N THR A 266 9.88 6.68 7.87
CA THR A 266 9.64 6.83 9.31
C THR A 266 8.15 7.11 9.58
N GLY A 267 7.56 6.42 10.55
CA GLY A 267 6.17 6.67 10.97
C GLY A 267 5.08 6.27 9.95
N SER A 268 5.45 5.65 8.82
CA SER A 268 4.48 5.18 7.82
C SER A 268 3.52 4.13 8.39
N SER A 269 2.26 4.15 7.98
CA SER A 269 1.24 3.25 8.55
C SER A 269 0.38 2.54 7.52
N ALA A 270 -0.14 1.36 7.90
CA ALA A 270 -1.26 0.71 7.25
C ALA A 270 -2.34 0.43 8.30
N TYR A 271 -3.54 0.97 8.08
CA TYR A 271 -4.68 0.86 8.99
C TYR A 271 -5.89 0.30 8.25
N GLY A 272 -6.54 -0.76 8.74
CA GLY A 272 -7.77 -1.26 8.12
C GLY A 272 -7.58 -1.90 6.74
N VAL A 273 -6.35 -2.24 6.35
CA VAL A 273 -6.05 -2.74 5.00
C VAL A 273 -6.42 -4.21 4.88
N THR A 274 -7.06 -4.57 3.77
CA THR A 274 -7.27 -5.96 3.36
C THR A 274 -6.23 -6.38 2.34
N VAL A 275 -5.47 -7.42 2.67
CA VAL A 275 -4.55 -8.10 1.75
C VAL A 275 -5.11 -9.48 1.43
N ARG A 276 -5.23 -9.80 0.14
CA ARG A 276 -5.69 -11.12 -0.31
C ARG A 276 -4.71 -11.71 -1.31
N VAL A 277 -4.14 -12.86 -0.97
CA VAL A 277 -3.32 -13.64 -1.89
C VAL A 277 -3.98 -15.00 -2.06
N ASP A 278 -4.86 -15.09 -3.05
CA ASP A 278 -5.69 -16.27 -3.34
C ASP A 278 -5.36 -16.92 -4.69
N SER A 279 -4.31 -16.45 -5.35
CA SER A 279 -3.80 -17.02 -6.59
C SER A 279 -2.32 -16.66 -6.79
N VAL A 280 -1.67 -17.34 -7.73
CA VAL A 280 -0.33 -16.96 -8.19
C VAL A 280 -0.45 -15.64 -8.97
N PRO A 281 0.15 -14.54 -8.48
CA PRO A 281 0.14 -13.28 -9.22
C PRO A 281 0.93 -13.42 -10.53
N PRO A 282 0.76 -12.53 -11.51
CA PRO A 282 1.72 -12.45 -12.60
C PRO A 282 3.13 -12.16 -12.03
N TYR A 283 4.17 -12.45 -12.80
CA TYR A 283 5.56 -12.23 -12.37
C TYR A 283 6.51 -12.08 -13.57
N PRO A 284 7.67 -11.42 -13.40
CA PRO A 284 8.64 -11.25 -14.50
C PRO A 284 9.28 -12.58 -14.93
N SER A 285 9.69 -13.39 -13.95
CA SER A 285 10.26 -14.73 -14.13
C SER A 285 10.12 -15.52 -12.82
N LEU A 286 10.24 -16.85 -12.86
CA LEU A 286 10.07 -17.69 -11.66
C LEU A 286 11.01 -17.30 -10.52
N GLU A 287 12.25 -16.92 -10.85
CA GLU A 287 13.26 -16.41 -9.91
C GLU A 287 12.91 -15.03 -9.29
N LYS A 288 11.95 -14.30 -9.88
CA LYS A 288 11.41 -13.02 -9.37
C LYS A 288 10.04 -13.17 -8.72
N LEU A 289 9.43 -14.35 -8.78
CA LEU A 289 8.19 -14.64 -8.06
C LEU A 289 8.50 -14.79 -6.58
N ASN A 290 7.98 -13.85 -5.79
CA ASN A 290 8.27 -13.76 -4.38
C ASN A 290 7.17 -12.99 -3.66
N VAL A 291 6.04 -13.65 -3.44
CA VAL A 291 4.82 -13.00 -2.95
C VAL A 291 4.92 -12.67 -1.46
N ARG A 292 4.39 -11.51 -1.08
CA ARG A 292 4.25 -11.07 0.32
C ARG A 292 2.96 -10.28 0.50
N GLY A 293 2.41 -10.31 1.70
CA GLY A 293 1.32 -9.40 2.05
C GLY A 293 1.82 -7.97 2.21
N ILE A 294 2.27 -7.64 3.42
CA ILE A 294 2.86 -6.35 3.79
C ILE A 294 4.37 -6.52 3.95
N ARG A 295 5.15 -5.70 3.27
CA ARG A 295 6.61 -5.65 3.39
C ARG A 295 7.07 -4.35 4.03
N LEU A 296 7.84 -4.47 5.11
CA LEU A 296 8.43 -3.34 5.83
C LEU A 296 9.94 -3.28 5.56
N ARG A 297 10.45 -2.08 5.31
CA ARG A 297 11.86 -1.83 4.95
C ARG A 297 12.31 -0.49 5.47
N ALA A 298 13.57 -0.35 5.84
CA ALA A 298 14.16 0.92 6.29
C ALA A 298 13.41 1.58 7.46
N GLN A 299 14.09 2.52 8.12
CA GLN A 299 13.53 3.42 9.13
C GLN A 299 12.75 2.73 10.26
N SER A 300 12.19 3.54 11.16
CA SER A 300 11.51 3.10 12.37
C SER A 300 10.11 3.69 12.49
N GLY A 301 9.37 3.20 13.47
CA GLY A 301 8.07 3.74 13.88
C GLY A 301 6.93 3.40 12.93
N GLN A 302 7.13 2.51 11.96
CA GLN A 302 6.03 2.08 11.12
C GLN A 302 4.96 1.34 11.93
N PHE A 303 3.70 1.53 11.56
CA PHE A 303 2.57 1.04 12.33
C PHE A 303 1.55 0.32 11.45
N ILE A 304 1.36 -0.97 11.70
CA ILE A 304 0.36 -1.80 11.03
C ILE A 304 -0.74 -2.09 12.04
N SER A 305 -1.98 -1.74 11.73
CA SER A 305 -3.06 -2.00 12.67
C SER A 305 -4.41 -2.26 12.06
N ASP A 306 -5.20 -3.11 12.72
CA ASP A 306 -6.58 -3.38 12.34
C ASP A 306 -6.68 -3.92 10.89
N CYS A 307 -5.65 -4.64 10.43
CA CYS A 307 -5.57 -5.19 9.08
C CYS A 307 -6.06 -6.65 9.03
N ASP A 308 -6.51 -7.07 7.85
CA ASP A 308 -6.83 -8.46 7.52
C ASP A 308 -5.89 -8.93 6.39
N ILE A 309 -5.16 -10.02 6.63
CA ILE A 309 -4.21 -10.57 5.66
C ILE A 309 -4.52 -12.05 5.46
N THR A 310 -4.96 -12.42 4.26
CA THR A 310 -5.24 -13.81 3.88
C THR A 310 -4.28 -14.27 2.79
N ILE A 311 -3.61 -15.40 3.01
CA ILE A 311 -2.78 -16.12 2.03
C ILE A 311 -3.28 -17.56 1.93
N THR A 312 -3.91 -17.90 0.81
CA THR A 312 -4.45 -19.25 0.58
C THR A 312 -3.38 -20.19 0.04
N SER A 313 -3.71 -21.48 -0.02
CA SER A 313 -2.86 -22.52 -0.59
C SER A 313 -2.49 -22.28 -2.07
N ASP A 314 -3.29 -21.53 -2.81
CA ASP A 314 -3.10 -21.17 -4.23
C ASP A 314 -2.10 -20.03 -4.45
N ALA A 315 -1.58 -19.41 -3.38
CA ALA A 315 -0.55 -18.38 -3.48
C ALA A 315 0.73 -18.92 -4.19
N GLY A 316 1.42 -18.07 -4.95
CA GLY A 316 2.76 -18.38 -5.47
C GLY A 316 3.80 -18.54 -4.34
N PRO A 317 5.05 -18.99 -4.59
CA PRO A 317 6.11 -18.98 -3.59
C PRO A 317 6.48 -17.56 -3.12
N GLY A 318 6.99 -17.46 -1.89
CA GLY A 318 7.23 -16.17 -1.23
C GLY A 318 7.65 -16.31 0.22
N PHE A 319 7.46 -15.24 1.01
CA PHE A 319 8.02 -15.17 2.37
C PHE A 319 7.02 -14.94 3.50
N GLY A 320 5.74 -14.71 3.20
CA GLY A 320 4.73 -14.59 4.25
C GLY A 320 3.81 -13.38 4.16
N ALA A 321 2.96 -13.28 5.18
CA ALA A 321 1.96 -12.21 5.32
C ALA A 321 2.60 -10.87 5.71
N ILE A 322 3.32 -10.78 6.82
CA ILE A 322 4.09 -9.59 7.19
C ILE A 322 5.58 -9.91 7.17
N VAL A 323 6.35 -9.19 6.36
CA VAL A 323 7.78 -9.47 6.18
C VAL A 323 8.61 -8.22 6.40
N TYR A 324 9.51 -8.29 7.39
CA TYR A 324 10.51 -7.27 7.65
C TYR A 324 11.78 -7.59 6.88
N HIS A 325 12.21 -6.64 6.06
CA HIS A 325 13.50 -6.71 5.41
C HIS A 325 14.63 -6.44 6.42
N PRO A 326 15.87 -6.95 6.20
CA PRO A 326 16.97 -6.75 7.15
C PRO A 326 17.23 -5.29 7.52
N ASP A 327 17.08 -4.37 6.57
CA ASP A 327 17.27 -2.92 6.78
C ASP A 327 16.13 -2.20 7.53
N HIS A 328 15.03 -2.88 7.85
CA HIS A 328 13.97 -2.28 8.64
C HIS A 328 14.38 -2.18 10.11
N ASP A 329 14.17 -1.02 10.73
CA ASP A 329 14.40 -0.82 12.15
C ASP A 329 13.18 -1.36 12.94
N SER A 330 12.57 -0.54 13.79
CA SER A 330 11.50 -0.91 14.71
C SER A 330 10.12 -0.54 14.20
N SER A 331 9.12 -1.33 14.56
CA SER A 331 7.72 -1.10 14.21
C SER A 331 6.78 -1.82 15.16
N THR A 332 5.50 -1.48 15.06
CA THR A 332 4.43 -2.14 15.80
C THR A 332 3.37 -2.68 14.85
N VAL A 333 2.98 -3.93 15.08
CA VAL A 333 1.78 -4.55 14.50
C VAL A 333 0.76 -4.72 15.62
N ARG A 334 -0.47 -4.22 15.43
CA ARG A 334 -1.50 -4.23 16.48
C ARG A 334 -2.89 -4.58 15.95
N ASN A 335 -3.64 -5.44 16.64
CA ASN A 335 -5.04 -5.77 16.29
C ASN A 335 -5.17 -6.33 14.85
N THR A 336 -4.23 -7.14 14.39
CA THR A 336 -4.19 -7.61 13.01
C THR A 336 -4.48 -9.10 12.94
N THR A 337 -5.34 -9.49 12.01
CA THR A 337 -5.65 -10.90 11.72
C THR A 337 -4.87 -11.37 10.51
N ILE A 338 -4.25 -12.53 10.63
CA ILE A 338 -3.43 -13.15 9.59
C ILE A 338 -3.89 -14.60 9.41
N HIS A 339 -4.32 -14.96 8.21
CA HIS A 339 -4.69 -16.32 7.83
C HIS A 339 -3.73 -16.86 6.77
N VAL A 340 -3.08 -18.00 7.02
CA VAL A 340 -2.08 -18.59 6.12
C VAL A 340 -2.32 -20.10 5.96
N GLU A 341 -2.67 -20.49 4.74
CA GLU A 341 -2.82 -21.90 4.31
C GLU A 341 -1.62 -22.37 3.49
N LYS A 342 -0.84 -21.45 2.90
CA LYS A 342 0.29 -21.80 2.05
C LYS A 342 1.41 -22.45 2.86
N ASP A 343 1.76 -23.68 2.51
CA ASP A 343 2.91 -24.37 3.09
C ASP A 343 4.19 -23.53 3.01
N GLU A 344 5.04 -23.69 4.03
CA GLU A 344 6.32 -22.99 4.20
C GLU A 344 6.25 -21.45 4.34
N TYR A 345 5.07 -20.83 4.16
CA TYR A 345 4.89 -19.40 4.43
C TYR A 345 4.88 -19.12 5.93
N ASN A 346 5.44 -17.98 6.32
CA ASN A 346 5.28 -17.45 7.67
C ASN A 346 4.09 -16.46 7.71
N ALA A 347 3.39 -16.39 8.83
CA ALA A 347 2.50 -15.27 9.11
C ALA A 347 3.30 -13.99 9.35
N VAL A 348 4.38 -14.09 10.12
CA VAL A 348 5.31 -12.98 10.35
C VAL A 348 6.74 -13.46 10.18
N ARG A 349 7.54 -12.72 9.41
CA ARG A 349 8.96 -13.02 9.19
C ARG A 349 9.83 -11.77 9.31
N ALA A 350 10.67 -11.73 10.33
CA ALA A 350 11.81 -10.83 10.36
C ALA A 350 13.03 -11.53 9.76
N ILE A 351 13.50 -11.03 8.61
CA ILE A 351 14.68 -11.58 7.95
C ILE A 351 15.94 -11.13 8.72
N SER A 352 16.88 -12.06 8.89
CA SER A 352 18.16 -11.86 9.56
C SER A 352 18.90 -10.60 9.10
N GLY A 353 19.45 -9.89 10.08
CA GLY A 353 20.27 -8.69 9.95
C GLY A 353 21.76 -8.97 9.71
N ASP A 354 22.22 -10.22 9.75
CA ASP A 354 23.65 -10.58 9.63
C ASP A 354 24.35 -10.08 8.35
N SER A 355 23.57 -9.71 7.34
CA SER A 355 24.05 -9.11 6.08
C SER A 355 24.07 -7.57 6.08
N GLY A 356 24.24 -6.95 7.26
CA GLY A 356 24.28 -5.49 7.42
C GLY A 356 22.90 -4.85 7.60
N GLY A 357 21.96 -5.59 8.18
CA GLY A 357 20.65 -5.11 8.63
C GLY A 357 20.66 -4.55 10.05
N THR A 358 19.47 -4.35 10.63
CA THR A 358 19.30 -3.78 11.97
C THR A 358 18.93 -4.85 13.00
N GLY A 359 19.35 -4.62 14.25
CA GLY A 359 18.94 -5.42 15.41
C GLY A 359 17.71 -4.89 16.16
N ALA A 360 16.98 -3.96 15.55
CA ALA A 360 15.97 -3.19 16.25
C ALA A 360 14.73 -4.03 16.63
N PRO A 361 14.12 -3.76 17.81
CA PRO A 361 13.02 -4.55 18.33
C PRO A 361 11.76 -4.38 17.50
N LEU A 362 10.95 -5.44 17.48
CA LEU A 362 9.60 -5.42 16.93
C LEU A 362 8.58 -5.55 18.05
N THR A 363 7.38 -5.01 17.83
CA THR A 363 6.23 -5.23 18.74
C THR A 363 5.07 -5.82 17.97
N LEU A 364 4.59 -6.98 18.42
CA LEU A 364 3.34 -7.59 17.99
C LEU A 364 2.38 -7.56 19.17
N GLN A 365 1.24 -6.91 19.02
CA GLN A 365 0.25 -6.75 20.07
C GLN A 365 -1.15 -7.14 19.58
N ASN A 366 -1.83 -8.07 20.25
CA ASN A 366 -3.17 -8.48 19.84
C ASN A 366 -3.20 -8.92 18.35
N VAL A 367 -2.28 -9.81 17.98
CA VAL A 367 -2.18 -10.37 16.63
C VAL A 367 -2.71 -11.79 16.65
N SER A 368 -3.63 -12.10 15.73
CA SER A 368 -4.19 -13.43 15.55
C SER A 368 -3.62 -14.08 14.29
N VAL A 369 -3.06 -15.28 14.42
CA VAL A 369 -2.53 -16.08 13.32
C VAL A 369 -3.28 -17.39 13.24
N THR A 370 -3.91 -17.67 12.09
CA THR A 370 -4.65 -18.91 11.83
C THR A 370 -4.30 -19.56 10.49
N GLY A 371 -4.82 -20.76 10.23
CA GLY A 371 -4.69 -21.49 8.96
C GLY A 371 -3.97 -22.82 9.11
N ASP A 372 -3.80 -23.53 8.00
CA ASP A 372 -3.35 -24.92 7.96
C ASP A 372 -2.01 -25.12 7.23
N ALA A 373 -1.25 -24.04 7.00
CA ALA A 373 0.09 -24.11 6.41
C ALA A 373 0.99 -25.13 7.12
N ALA A 374 1.50 -26.11 6.38
CA ALA A 374 2.41 -27.13 6.87
C ALA A 374 3.88 -26.66 6.82
N GLY A 375 4.69 -27.26 7.69
CA GLY A 375 6.13 -27.04 7.78
C GLY A 375 6.56 -25.63 8.22
N GLY A 376 7.81 -25.50 8.65
CA GLY A 376 8.36 -24.23 9.13
C GLY A 376 7.66 -23.71 10.40
N ALA A 377 7.79 -22.41 10.69
CA ALA A 377 7.14 -21.77 11.84
C ALA A 377 6.13 -20.71 11.40
N ALA A 378 5.07 -20.50 12.20
CA ALA A 378 4.11 -19.41 11.99
C ALA A 378 4.77 -18.03 12.07
N VAL A 379 5.62 -17.83 13.08
CA VAL A 379 6.34 -16.56 13.30
C VAL A 379 7.83 -16.85 13.37
N VAL A 380 8.63 -16.12 12.58
CA VAL A 380 10.09 -16.20 12.61
C VAL A 380 10.66 -14.82 12.90
N ILE A 381 11.45 -14.72 13.96
CA ILE A 381 12.15 -13.50 14.39
C ILE A 381 13.65 -13.78 14.42
N ALA A 382 14.41 -13.16 13.52
CA ALA A 382 15.86 -13.29 13.47
C ALA A 382 16.54 -11.94 13.74
N ASP A 383 17.55 -11.96 14.62
CA ASP A 383 18.42 -10.83 14.98
C ASP A 383 17.67 -9.62 15.55
N ARG A 384 16.50 -9.80 16.19
CA ARG A 384 15.69 -8.68 16.72
C ARG A 384 15.58 -8.75 18.24
N ASP A 385 16.63 -8.32 18.92
CA ASP A 385 16.66 -8.22 20.37
C ASP A 385 15.48 -7.41 20.92
N ARG A 386 15.04 -7.77 22.11
CA ARG A 386 13.97 -7.08 22.87
C ARG A 386 12.64 -7.02 22.12
N THR A 387 12.42 -7.93 21.16
CA THR A 387 11.13 -8.09 20.49
C THR A 387 10.06 -8.55 21.47
N VAL A 388 8.86 -7.97 21.36
CA VAL A 388 7.73 -8.25 22.24
C VAL A 388 6.56 -8.82 21.45
N LEU A 389 6.09 -9.99 21.88
CA LEU A 389 4.79 -10.55 21.50
C LEU A 389 3.88 -10.46 22.72
N ARG A 390 2.76 -9.74 22.59
CA ARG A 390 1.81 -9.49 23.67
C ARG A 390 0.39 -9.73 23.20
N ASP A 391 -0.42 -10.40 24.01
CA ASP A 391 -1.83 -10.66 23.71
C ASP A 391 -2.02 -11.38 22.36
N CYS A 392 -1.04 -12.19 21.92
CA CYS A 392 -1.09 -12.83 20.60
C CYS A 392 -1.74 -14.22 20.68
N VAL A 393 -2.45 -14.60 19.62
CA VAL A 393 -3.02 -15.94 19.43
C VAL A 393 -2.43 -16.52 18.15
N ILE A 394 -1.71 -17.63 18.26
CA ILE A 394 -1.06 -18.31 17.13
C ILE A 394 -1.59 -19.74 17.12
N GLU A 395 -2.57 -20.01 16.26
CA GLU A 395 -3.28 -21.28 16.18
C GLU A 395 -3.25 -21.80 14.74
N GLN A 396 -2.34 -22.73 14.43
CA GLN A 396 -2.28 -23.33 13.10
C GLN A 396 -2.35 -24.85 13.20
N SER A 397 -2.95 -25.49 12.20
CA SER A 397 -3.21 -26.94 12.20
C SER A 397 -2.36 -27.75 11.23
N GLY A 398 -1.50 -27.10 10.43
CA GLY A 398 -0.68 -27.76 9.42
C GLY A 398 0.32 -28.77 9.98
N ALA A 399 0.54 -29.86 9.26
CA ALA A 399 1.45 -30.91 9.71
C ALA A 399 2.89 -30.38 9.88
N GLY A 400 3.52 -30.71 11.01
CA GLY A 400 4.90 -30.29 11.31
C GLY A 400 5.08 -28.78 11.41
N ARG A 401 4.01 -28.02 11.65
CA ARG A 401 4.04 -26.57 11.79
C ARG A 401 4.48 -26.19 13.21
N ASP A 402 5.54 -25.40 13.31
CA ASP A 402 5.99 -24.80 14.57
C ASP A 402 5.27 -23.45 14.81
N GLY A 403 5.28 -23.01 16.07
CA GLY A 403 4.63 -21.77 16.48
C GLY A 403 5.53 -20.56 16.21
N VAL A 404 6.41 -20.25 17.18
CA VAL A 404 7.32 -19.10 17.10
C VAL A 404 8.77 -19.57 17.14
N ARG A 405 9.59 -19.06 16.21
CA ARG A 405 11.03 -19.28 16.19
C ARG A 405 11.79 -17.98 16.40
N PHE A 406 12.69 -17.97 17.37
CA PHE A 406 13.69 -16.92 17.55
C PHE A 406 15.07 -17.45 17.17
N THR A 407 15.82 -16.64 16.42
CA THR A 407 17.22 -16.91 16.06
C THR A 407 18.04 -15.68 16.39
N SER A 408 19.11 -15.84 17.19
CA SER A 408 20.03 -14.76 17.56
C SER A 408 19.31 -13.51 18.07
N ALA A 409 18.28 -13.69 18.90
CA ALA A 409 17.44 -12.60 19.40
C ALA A 409 17.30 -12.71 20.93
N ASP A 410 17.90 -11.76 21.63
CA ASP A 410 18.00 -11.76 23.08
C ASP A 410 17.02 -10.81 23.76
N GLU A 411 16.79 -11.04 25.06
CA GLU A 411 15.93 -10.23 25.92
C GLU A 411 14.50 -10.05 25.39
N CYS A 412 14.03 -11.01 24.59
CA CYS A 412 12.69 -11.00 24.01
C CYS A 412 11.62 -11.35 25.06
N LEU A 413 10.38 -10.93 24.81
CA LEU A 413 9.26 -11.16 25.71
C LEU A 413 8.07 -11.74 24.95
N ILE A 414 7.55 -12.86 25.43
CA ILE A 414 6.21 -13.33 25.10
C ILE A 414 5.34 -13.22 26.35
N THR A 415 4.26 -12.46 26.27
CA THR A 415 3.34 -12.25 27.40
C THR A 415 1.89 -12.38 26.99
N ASP A 416 1.06 -12.96 27.85
CA ASP A 416 -0.41 -13.01 27.68
C ASP A 416 -0.83 -13.64 26.34
N SER A 417 -0.09 -14.64 25.88
CA SER A 417 -0.25 -15.19 24.52
C SER A 417 -0.57 -16.68 24.55
N THR A 418 -1.17 -17.16 23.47
CA THR A 418 -1.47 -18.57 23.22
C THR A 418 -0.79 -19.03 21.93
N ILE A 419 -0.13 -20.18 21.96
CA ILE A 419 0.47 -20.81 20.79
C ILE A 419 0.01 -22.27 20.73
N GLN A 420 -0.85 -22.62 19.77
CA GLN A 420 -1.32 -24.00 19.56
C GLN A 420 -0.97 -24.44 18.15
N VAL A 421 -0.06 -25.42 18.07
CA VAL A 421 0.42 -25.95 16.79
C VAL A 421 0.76 -27.45 16.92
N PRO A 422 0.78 -28.23 15.83
CA PRO A 422 1.19 -29.63 15.86
C PRO A 422 2.69 -29.86 16.12
N GLY A 423 3.55 -28.90 15.75
CA GLY A 423 5.00 -28.95 15.92
C GLY A 423 5.47 -28.34 17.25
N GLU A 424 6.67 -27.77 17.25
CA GLU A 424 7.25 -27.10 18.42
C GLU A 424 6.57 -25.72 18.63
N PRO A 425 5.87 -25.46 19.75
CA PRO A 425 5.24 -24.16 19.96
C PRO A 425 6.24 -22.99 20.02
N LEU A 426 7.44 -23.23 20.56
CA LEU A 426 8.47 -22.21 20.69
C LEU A 426 9.87 -22.81 20.51
N SER A 427 10.55 -22.38 19.46
CA SER A 427 11.91 -22.80 19.10
C SER A 427 12.92 -21.66 19.31
N LEU A 428 14.00 -21.89 20.06
CA LEU A 428 14.99 -20.87 20.40
C LEU A 428 16.38 -21.29 19.93
N ILE A 429 17.01 -20.50 19.07
CA ILE A 429 18.36 -20.74 18.56
C ILE A 429 19.22 -19.54 18.95
N ASN A 430 20.19 -19.73 19.85
CA ASN A 430 21.06 -18.66 20.37
C ASN A 430 20.24 -17.42 20.81
N SER A 431 19.16 -17.65 21.54
CA SER A 431 18.16 -16.61 21.86
C SER A 431 17.69 -16.73 23.29
N SER A 432 17.32 -15.61 23.91
CA SER A 432 16.73 -15.55 25.24
C SER A 432 15.33 -14.92 25.21
N VAL A 433 14.33 -15.67 25.69
CA VAL A 433 12.92 -15.23 25.71
C VAL A 433 12.34 -15.40 27.10
N ARG A 434 11.88 -14.30 27.70
CA ARG A 434 11.06 -14.33 28.91
C ARG A 434 9.62 -14.65 28.54
N LYS A 435 9.02 -15.60 29.25
CA LYS A 435 7.65 -16.09 29.03
C LYS A 435 6.79 -15.71 30.24
N VAL A 436 5.69 -15.00 30.03
CA VAL A 436 4.79 -14.55 31.11
C VAL A 436 3.35 -14.85 30.72
N ARG A 437 2.65 -15.75 31.44
CA ARG A 437 1.27 -16.13 31.09
C ARG A 437 1.14 -16.57 29.62
N LEU A 438 2.07 -17.44 29.20
CA LEU A 438 2.06 -18.08 27.89
C LEU A 438 1.36 -19.44 28.01
N THR A 439 0.37 -19.69 27.15
CA THR A 439 -0.29 -20.99 26.97
C THR A 439 0.28 -21.66 25.72
N VAL A 440 0.66 -22.94 25.82
CA VAL A 440 1.16 -23.77 24.70
C VAL A 440 0.41 -25.08 24.61
#